data_AF-A0A8J5Y100-F1
#
_entry.id   AF-A0A8J5Y100-F1
#
_cell.length_a   1.000
_cell.length_b   1.000
_cell.length_c   1.000
_cell.angle_alpha   90.00
_cell.angle_beta   90.00
_cell.angle_gamma   90.00
#
_symmetry.space_group_name_H-M   'P 1'
#
loop_
_entity.id
_entity.type
_entity.pdbx_description
1 polymer ?
#
loop_
_entity_poly.entity_id
_entity_poly.type
_entity_poly.pdbx_seq_one_letter_code
_entity_poly.pdbx_strand_id
1 'polypeptide(L)'
;MLISVAAALSVTTCVTASMRPVSMAGASRVRTVLERAEWLPLAEAHSARVASALGVSSTFEYDRADPLRNFVFQYYHLKPSQLRVWCPGPDVAMRGVTSADFGKLVPHERWARAVHGSATLYPAEAAPEQQRVAMTSALAVLRAAAGREPHLLCHGLHEWAMLYHPASAAAAGVPPPPRHQGGLPLRVSQAELNACVESLPLRCTHFDAFRFFAPEARPLNREGPLSRARQAALEQPGCVHATMDLFKWALRALPFIDAALVPETLALALKARVLDMRASPYDLGAWDAHAASARAFPPAAAGGAMTSTTRTRGGRTLAPLSVEHLAPIRIESRDGRDEYRAYQLALYEESRPVRAAMIAQYENFFAAADSTASL
;
A
#
# COMPACT_ATOMS: atom_id res chain seq x y z
N MET A 1 19.85 19.68 -9.50
CA MET A 1 18.59 20.40 -9.82
C MET A 1 17.45 19.73 -9.05
N LEU A 2 17.04 20.37 -7.97
CA LEU A 2 16.05 19.91 -7.00
C LEU A 2 14.64 20.29 -7.48
N ILE A 3 13.70 19.35 -7.52
CA ILE A 3 12.26 19.67 -7.55
C ILE A 3 11.66 19.04 -6.30
N SER A 4 11.49 19.89 -5.29
CA SER A 4 10.76 19.64 -4.06
C SER A 4 9.29 19.97 -4.32
N VAL A 5 8.37 19.05 -4.06
CA VAL A 5 6.93 19.34 -3.99
C VAL A 5 6.44 18.89 -2.62
N ALA A 6 6.68 19.74 -1.63
CA ALA A 6 6.01 19.70 -0.34
C ALA A 6 4.92 20.78 -0.35
N ALA A 7 3.66 20.37 -0.51
CA ALA A 7 2.53 21.25 -0.23
C ALA A 7 2.11 21.05 1.23
N ALA A 8 2.73 21.82 2.13
CA ALA A 8 2.26 22.00 3.49
C ALA A 8 1.05 22.94 3.48
N LEU A 9 -0.10 22.48 3.98
CA LEU A 9 -1.26 23.35 4.25
C LEU A 9 -1.33 23.59 5.76
N SER A 10 -1.00 24.83 6.15
CA SER A 10 -1.19 25.38 7.50
C SER A 10 -2.66 25.78 7.68
N VAL A 11 -3.22 25.53 8.87
CA VAL A 11 -4.62 25.79 9.22
C VAL A 11 -4.70 26.86 10.30
N THR A 12 -5.08 28.07 9.90
CA THR A 12 -5.79 29.10 10.69
C THR A 12 -6.51 29.94 9.62
N THR A 13 -7.84 30.09 9.58
CA THR A 13 -8.71 30.76 10.54
C THR A 13 -10.17 30.35 10.26
N CYS A 14 -10.98 30.30 11.31
CA CYS A 14 -12.42 30.02 11.29
C CYS A 14 -13.22 31.20 10.72
N VAL A 15 -14.02 30.98 9.68
CA VAL A 15 -15.24 31.75 9.37
C VAL A 15 -16.25 30.79 8.75
N THR A 16 -17.49 30.85 9.24
CA THR A 16 -18.65 30.03 8.88
C THR A 16 -18.87 29.90 7.37
N ALA A 17 -18.56 28.74 6.79
CA ALA A 17 -18.90 28.43 5.40
C ALA A 17 -20.32 27.85 5.32
N SER A 18 -21.27 28.70 4.94
CA SER A 18 -22.59 28.28 4.48
C SER A 18 -22.42 27.39 3.24
N MET A 19 -22.97 26.17 3.28
CA MET A 19 -23.07 25.29 2.11
C MET A 19 -23.82 26.05 1.01
N ARG A 20 -23.13 26.39 -0.09
CA ARG A 20 -23.75 27.11 -1.20
C ARG A 20 -24.83 26.23 -1.85
N PRO A 21 -26.11 26.63 -1.86
CA PRO A 21 -27.11 25.97 -2.67
C PRO A 21 -26.81 26.30 -4.14
N VAL A 22 -26.72 25.27 -4.99
CA VAL A 22 -26.60 25.42 -6.44
C VAL A 22 -27.86 24.88 -7.09
N SER A 23 -28.28 25.57 -8.16
CA SER A 23 -29.42 25.28 -9.02
C SER A 23 -29.48 23.81 -9.46
N MET A 24 -30.70 23.27 -9.53
CA MET A 24 -31.10 21.90 -9.84
C MET A 24 -30.74 21.39 -11.26
N ALA A 25 -29.90 22.10 -12.02
CA ALA A 25 -29.44 21.68 -13.34
C ALA A 25 -28.12 20.90 -13.21
N GLY A 26 -28.25 19.58 -13.04
CA GLY A 26 -27.16 18.65 -12.76
C GLY A 26 -27.55 17.49 -11.83
N ALA A 27 -28.84 17.38 -11.48
CA ALA A 27 -29.35 16.23 -10.72
C ALA A 27 -29.41 14.99 -11.62
N SER A 28 -28.50 14.04 -11.44
CA SER A 28 -28.65 12.57 -11.63
C SER A 28 -27.23 11.97 -11.70
N ARG A 29 -26.74 11.15 -10.76
CA ARG A 29 -27.43 9.97 -10.20
C ARG A 29 -27.00 9.72 -8.77
N VAL A 30 -27.80 10.15 -7.81
CA VAL A 30 -27.81 9.48 -6.51
C VAL A 30 -28.47 8.12 -6.73
N ARG A 31 -27.69 7.04 -6.75
CA ARG A 31 -28.22 5.68 -6.90
C ARG A 31 -28.68 5.12 -5.56
N THR A 32 -27.98 5.50 -4.51
CA THR A 32 -28.23 5.04 -3.14
C THR A 32 -28.20 6.23 -2.19
N VAL A 33 -29.17 6.30 -1.29
CA VAL A 33 -29.16 7.24 -0.16
C VAL A 33 -28.99 6.40 1.10
N LEU A 34 -28.01 6.76 1.93
CA LEU A 34 -27.80 6.18 3.25
C LEU A 34 -28.25 7.17 4.31
N GLU A 35 -29.13 6.74 5.21
CA GLU A 35 -29.48 7.46 6.42
C GLU A 35 -28.35 7.42 7.44
N ARG A 36 -28.35 8.35 8.40
CA ARG A 36 -27.31 8.39 9.46
C ARG A 36 -27.16 7.07 10.21
N ALA A 37 -28.28 6.38 10.45
CA ALA A 37 -28.29 5.07 11.09
C ALA A 37 -27.61 3.97 10.25
N GLU A 38 -27.46 4.16 8.95
CA GLU A 38 -26.85 3.20 8.03
C GLU A 38 -25.36 3.52 7.78
N TRP A 39 -25.02 4.78 7.53
CA TRP A 39 -23.64 5.14 7.18
C TRP A 39 -22.72 5.28 8.39
N LEU A 40 -23.23 5.66 9.56
CA LEU A 40 -22.40 5.82 10.76
C LEU A 40 -21.75 4.50 11.19
N PRO A 41 -22.49 3.36 11.28
CA PRO A 41 -21.88 2.07 11.55
C PRO A 41 -20.83 1.64 10.50
N LEU A 42 -21.04 1.98 9.22
CA LEU A 42 -20.06 1.68 8.16
C LEU A 42 -18.76 2.47 8.35
N ALA A 43 -18.86 3.75 8.70
CA ALA A 43 -17.70 4.59 8.98
C ALA A 43 -16.92 4.11 10.21
N GLU A 44 -17.62 3.73 11.28
CA GLU A 44 -17.02 3.17 12.50
C GLU A 44 -16.36 1.82 12.23
N ALA A 45 -17.04 0.93 11.49
CA ALA A 45 -16.49 -0.36 11.08
C ALA A 45 -15.24 -0.21 10.20
N HIS A 46 -15.23 0.75 9.28
CA HIS A 46 -14.05 1.08 8.47
C HIS A 46 -12.87 1.49 9.35
N SER A 47 -13.09 2.43 10.29
CA SER A 47 -12.06 2.87 11.23
C SER A 47 -11.51 1.71 12.08
N ALA A 48 -12.39 0.81 12.55
CA ALA A 48 -12.01 -0.39 13.28
C ALA A 48 -11.20 -1.38 12.43
N ARG A 49 -11.60 -1.60 11.16
CA ARG A 49 -10.86 -2.44 10.21
C ARG A 49 -9.46 -1.88 9.91
N VAL A 50 -9.31 -0.57 9.76
CA VAL A 50 -7.99 0.08 9.59
C VAL A 50 -7.12 -0.14 10.82
N ALA A 51 -7.65 0.07 12.01
CA ALA A 51 -6.94 -0.17 13.27
C ALA A 51 -6.49 -1.65 13.38
N SER A 52 -7.40 -2.58 13.08
CA SER A 52 -7.11 -4.02 13.06
C SER A 52 -6.04 -4.37 12.02
N ALA A 53 -6.10 -3.82 10.81
CA ALA A 53 -5.13 -4.10 9.74
C ALA A 53 -3.72 -3.62 10.11
N LEU A 54 -3.61 -2.44 10.73
CA LEU A 54 -2.34 -1.95 11.25
C LEU A 54 -1.86 -2.79 12.45
N GLY A 55 -2.74 -3.54 13.12
CA GLY A 55 -2.43 -4.25 14.36
C GLY A 55 -2.23 -3.29 15.52
N VAL A 56 -3.02 -2.21 15.55
CA VAL A 56 -2.83 -1.08 16.45
C VAL A 56 -4.15 -0.70 17.10
N SER A 57 -4.13 -0.33 18.39
CA SER A 57 -5.34 0.20 19.04
C SER A 57 -5.68 1.61 18.51
N SER A 58 -6.85 2.12 18.89
CA SER A 58 -7.27 3.49 18.57
C SER A 58 -6.29 4.56 19.06
N THR A 59 -5.50 4.27 20.10
CA THR A 59 -4.52 5.14 20.78
C THR A 59 -3.07 4.93 20.36
N PHE A 60 -2.81 4.09 19.36
CA PHE A 60 -1.44 3.75 18.97
C PHE A 60 -0.66 4.95 18.43
N GLU A 61 0.48 5.20 19.06
CA GLU A 61 1.53 6.04 18.51
C GLU A 61 2.44 5.18 17.63
N TYR A 62 2.58 5.60 16.38
CA TYR A 62 3.39 4.88 15.41
C TYR A 62 4.88 5.10 15.67
N ASP A 63 5.59 4.00 15.92
CA ASP A 63 7.04 3.99 15.97
C ASP A 63 7.61 4.15 14.56
N ARG A 64 8.30 5.27 14.34
CA ARG A 64 8.98 5.55 13.07
C ARG A 64 10.07 4.54 12.75
N ALA A 65 10.61 3.83 13.73
CA ALA A 65 11.61 2.79 13.50
C ALA A 65 11.02 1.47 12.98
N ASP A 66 9.70 1.25 13.02
CA ASP A 66 9.07 -0.01 12.59
C ASP A 66 9.30 -0.28 11.09
N PRO A 67 10.17 -1.22 10.69
CA PRO A 67 10.53 -1.47 9.30
C PRO A 67 9.37 -2.07 8.47
N LEU A 68 8.32 -2.56 9.15
CA LEU A 68 7.14 -3.17 8.53
C LEU A 68 6.03 -2.16 8.30
N ARG A 69 5.87 -1.18 9.19
CA ARG A 69 4.80 -0.17 9.10
C ARG A 69 5.29 1.15 8.58
N ASN A 70 6.61 1.40 8.57
CA ASN A 70 7.11 2.73 8.27
C ASN A 70 6.81 3.21 6.86
N PHE A 71 6.73 2.32 5.88
CA PHE A 71 6.36 2.67 4.52
C PHE A 71 4.97 3.33 4.45
N VAL A 72 4.03 2.95 5.33
CA VAL A 72 2.68 3.54 5.37
C VAL A 72 2.75 5.05 5.65
N PHE A 73 3.58 5.45 6.60
CA PHE A 73 3.59 6.83 7.11
C PHE A 73 4.73 7.67 6.56
N GLN A 74 5.89 7.07 6.30
CA GLN A 74 7.08 7.77 5.78
C GLN A 74 7.11 7.76 4.26
N TYR A 75 6.87 6.62 3.62
CA TYR A 75 6.93 6.53 2.16
C TYR A 75 5.66 7.10 1.50
N TYR A 76 4.48 6.73 1.98
CA TYR A 76 3.22 7.31 1.48
C TYR A 76 2.83 8.63 2.14
N HIS A 77 3.60 9.13 3.11
CA HIS A 77 3.38 10.42 3.77
C HIS A 77 1.98 10.57 4.41
N LEU A 78 1.44 9.49 4.97
CA LEU A 78 0.12 9.46 5.57
C LEU A 78 0.18 9.69 7.07
N LYS A 79 -0.90 10.22 7.62
CA LYS A 79 -1.22 10.21 9.06
C LYS A 79 -2.23 9.09 9.34
N PRO A 80 -2.16 8.39 10.48
CA PRO A 80 -3.14 7.36 10.84
C PRO A 80 -4.60 7.82 10.75
N SER A 81 -4.87 9.08 11.12
CA SER A 81 -6.21 9.68 11.05
C SER A 81 -6.77 9.74 9.63
N GLN A 82 -5.92 9.89 8.60
CA GLN A 82 -6.37 9.97 7.20
C GLN A 82 -6.89 8.62 6.69
N LEU A 83 -6.39 7.51 7.24
CA LEU A 83 -6.84 6.17 6.85
C LEU A 83 -8.22 5.84 7.42
N ARG A 84 -8.56 6.41 8.59
CA ARG A 84 -9.80 6.12 9.33
C ARG A 84 -11.03 6.82 8.77
N VAL A 85 -10.85 7.75 7.84
CA VAL A 85 -11.96 8.45 7.19
C VAL A 85 -12.58 7.55 6.13
N TRP A 86 -13.90 7.34 6.23
CA TRP A 86 -14.67 6.50 5.33
C TRP A 86 -15.45 7.33 4.32
N CYS A 87 -15.53 6.86 3.08
CA CYS A 87 -16.44 7.36 2.07
C CYS A 87 -17.08 6.19 1.32
N PRO A 88 -18.37 6.31 0.95
CA PRO A 88 -19.08 5.26 0.23
C PRO A 88 -18.71 5.17 -1.27
N GLY A 89 -17.91 6.11 -1.78
CA GLY A 89 -17.60 6.23 -3.20
C GLY A 89 -18.62 7.06 -3.99
N PRO A 90 -18.57 7.00 -5.33
CA PRO A 90 -19.41 7.82 -6.19
C PRO A 90 -20.88 7.40 -6.14
N ASP A 91 -21.79 8.31 -6.50
CA ASP A 91 -23.25 8.09 -6.61
C ASP A 91 -23.99 7.68 -5.32
N VAL A 92 -23.34 7.68 -4.15
CA VAL A 92 -23.95 7.39 -2.84
C VAL A 92 -24.05 8.66 -1.99
N ALA A 93 -25.27 9.06 -1.64
CA ALA A 93 -25.52 10.24 -0.81
C ALA A 93 -25.79 9.84 0.66
N MET A 94 -25.25 10.60 1.60
CA MET A 94 -25.40 10.37 3.04
C MET A 94 -26.24 11.46 3.69
N ARG A 95 -27.38 11.12 4.30
CA ARG A 95 -28.20 12.07 5.06
C ARG A 95 -27.71 12.24 6.49
N GLY A 96 -27.97 13.41 7.07
CA GLY A 96 -27.66 13.67 8.48
C GLY A 96 -26.15 13.77 8.78
N VAL A 97 -25.32 14.04 7.78
CA VAL A 97 -23.92 14.44 7.95
C VAL A 97 -23.89 15.86 8.52
N THR A 98 -23.10 16.05 9.57
CA THR A 98 -22.92 17.33 10.26
C THR A 98 -21.46 17.79 10.16
N SER A 99 -21.20 19.06 10.48
CA SER A 99 -19.84 19.60 10.52
C SER A 99 -18.89 18.85 11.46
N ALA A 100 -19.43 18.21 12.51
CA ALA A 100 -18.67 17.41 13.46
C ALA A 100 -18.15 16.08 12.89
N ASP A 101 -18.77 15.57 11.82
CA ASP A 101 -18.40 14.29 11.20
C ASP A 101 -17.23 14.44 10.20
N PHE A 102 -17.08 15.63 9.58
CA PHE A 102 -16.06 15.89 8.57
C PHE A 102 -14.63 15.79 9.13
N GLY A 103 -13.76 15.15 8.35
CA GLY A 103 -12.35 14.94 8.68
C GLY A 103 -12.09 13.89 9.78
N LYS A 104 -13.14 13.44 10.48
CA LYS A 104 -13.09 12.40 11.51
C LYS A 104 -13.68 11.09 11.04
N LEU A 105 -14.89 11.15 10.46
CA LEU A 105 -15.64 10.00 9.98
C LEU A 105 -15.75 10.00 8.46
N VAL A 106 -15.93 11.17 7.84
CA VAL A 106 -16.13 11.31 6.38
C VAL A 106 -15.21 12.38 5.76
N PRO A 107 -14.89 12.33 4.45
CA PRO A 107 -13.96 13.27 3.82
C PRO A 107 -14.42 14.72 3.91
N HIS A 108 -13.46 15.63 3.94
CA HIS A 108 -13.68 17.07 4.08
C HIS A 108 -14.79 17.61 3.15
N GLU A 109 -15.66 18.48 3.68
CA GLU A 109 -16.85 19.02 3.01
C GLU A 109 -16.58 19.66 1.65
N ARG A 110 -15.37 20.22 1.45
CA ARG A 110 -14.91 20.79 0.16
C ARG A 110 -15.00 19.82 -1.03
N TRP A 111 -14.96 18.51 -0.76
CA TRP A 111 -15.07 17.46 -1.76
C TRP A 111 -16.52 17.01 -1.97
N ALA A 112 -17.43 17.49 -1.13
CA ALA A 112 -18.81 17.07 -1.10
C ALA A 112 -19.74 18.12 -1.73
N ARG A 113 -20.92 17.65 -2.14
CA ARG A 113 -22.05 18.49 -2.55
C ARG A 113 -23.29 18.12 -1.75
N ALA A 114 -24.08 19.14 -1.42
CA ALA A 114 -25.41 18.95 -0.86
C ALA A 114 -26.39 18.52 -1.97
N VAL A 115 -27.16 17.46 -1.73
CA VAL A 115 -28.17 16.93 -2.66
C VAL A 115 -29.48 16.69 -1.91
N HIS A 116 -30.62 16.94 -2.57
CA HIS A 116 -31.96 16.73 -2.01
C HIS A 116 -32.18 17.36 -0.62
N GLY A 117 -31.70 18.59 -0.43
CA GLY A 117 -31.97 19.42 0.75
C GLY A 117 -31.25 19.04 2.05
N SER A 118 -30.53 17.91 2.14
CA SER A 118 -29.77 17.52 3.35
C SER A 118 -28.80 16.33 3.22
N ALA A 119 -28.56 15.80 2.01
CA ALA A 119 -27.65 14.67 1.81
C ALA A 119 -26.27 15.13 1.29
N THR A 120 -25.20 14.45 1.70
CA THR A 120 -23.81 14.72 1.31
C THR A 120 -23.36 13.67 0.29
N LEU A 121 -22.94 14.10 -0.90
CA LEU A 121 -22.42 13.25 -1.98
C LEU A 121 -20.98 13.64 -2.30
N TYR A 122 -20.11 12.69 -2.66
CA TYR A 122 -18.79 12.94 -3.23
C TYR A 122 -18.82 12.65 -4.74
N PRO A 123 -19.15 13.64 -5.57
CA PRO A 123 -19.42 13.38 -6.96
C PRO A 123 -18.12 13.23 -7.76
N ALA A 124 -18.11 12.36 -8.76
CA ALA A 124 -16.90 12.04 -9.53
C ALA A 124 -16.33 13.26 -10.26
N GLU A 125 -17.18 14.19 -10.71
CA GLU A 125 -16.76 15.43 -11.37
C GLU A 125 -16.11 16.45 -10.43
N ALA A 126 -16.20 16.27 -9.11
CA ALA A 126 -15.43 17.06 -8.16
C ALA A 126 -13.96 16.63 -8.05
N ALA A 127 -13.58 15.51 -8.70
CA ALA A 127 -12.20 15.08 -8.76
C ALA A 127 -11.33 16.08 -9.52
N PRO A 128 -10.23 16.58 -8.90
CA PRO A 128 -9.27 17.44 -9.59
C PRO A 128 -8.71 16.75 -10.84
N GLU A 129 -8.45 17.53 -11.90
CA GLU A 129 -7.94 17.00 -13.17
C GLU A 129 -6.67 16.15 -13.00
N GLN A 130 -5.74 16.62 -12.16
CA GLN A 130 -4.52 15.86 -11.85
C GLN A 130 -4.82 14.48 -11.23
N GLN A 131 -5.85 14.38 -10.39
CA GLN A 131 -6.27 13.13 -9.79
C GLN A 131 -6.93 12.22 -10.83
N ARG A 132 -7.74 12.76 -11.74
CA ARG A 132 -8.31 12.01 -12.88
C ARG A 132 -7.20 11.42 -13.75
N VAL A 133 -6.21 12.22 -14.17
CA VAL A 133 -5.06 11.75 -14.96
C VAL A 133 -4.28 10.65 -14.25
N ALA A 134 -4.04 10.81 -12.94
CA ALA A 134 -3.37 9.80 -12.13
C ALA A 134 -4.20 8.51 -12.05
N MET A 135 -5.52 8.61 -11.91
CA MET A 135 -6.42 7.46 -11.87
C MET A 135 -6.48 6.74 -13.22
N THR A 136 -6.47 7.47 -14.34
CA THR A 136 -6.44 6.88 -15.69
C THR A 136 -5.17 6.06 -15.88
N SER A 137 -4.03 6.62 -15.50
CA SER A 137 -2.73 5.95 -15.57
C SER A 137 -2.70 4.69 -14.68
N ALA A 138 -3.24 4.79 -13.46
CA ALA A 138 -3.31 3.66 -12.53
C ALA A 138 -4.24 2.55 -13.05
N LEU A 139 -5.42 2.89 -13.59
CA LEU A 139 -6.34 1.91 -14.18
C LEU A 139 -5.70 1.16 -15.35
N ALA A 140 -4.95 1.86 -16.21
CA ALA A 140 -4.21 1.23 -17.31
C ALA A 140 -3.19 0.21 -16.79
N VAL A 141 -2.44 0.54 -15.74
CA VAL A 141 -1.49 -0.39 -15.09
C VAL A 141 -2.22 -1.58 -14.45
N LEU A 142 -3.30 -1.33 -13.69
CA LEU A 142 -4.07 -2.36 -13.00
C LEU A 142 -4.69 -3.37 -13.97
N ARG A 143 -5.35 -2.90 -15.03
CA ARG A 143 -5.95 -3.75 -16.08
C ARG A 143 -4.90 -4.57 -16.81
N ALA A 144 -3.82 -3.92 -17.25
CA ALA A 144 -2.76 -4.59 -18.00
C ALA A 144 -2.07 -5.67 -17.15
N ALA A 145 -1.80 -5.39 -15.86
CA ALA A 145 -1.23 -6.38 -14.96
C ALA A 145 -2.21 -7.54 -14.66
N ALA A 146 -3.50 -7.25 -14.48
CA ALA A 146 -4.51 -8.28 -14.20
C ALA A 146 -4.70 -9.29 -15.34
N GLY A 147 -4.42 -8.90 -16.59
CA GLY A 147 -4.50 -9.76 -17.77
C GLY A 147 -3.26 -10.63 -18.05
N ARG A 148 -2.27 -10.68 -17.15
CA ARG A 148 -1.00 -11.40 -17.34
C ARG A 148 -0.87 -12.61 -16.41
N GLU A 149 -0.16 -13.63 -16.88
CA GLU A 149 0.40 -14.67 -16.03
C GLU A 149 1.44 -14.07 -15.05
N PRO A 150 1.48 -14.49 -13.78
CA PRO A 150 2.37 -13.89 -12.80
C PRO A 150 3.84 -14.26 -13.04
N HIS A 151 4.71 -13.25 -13.18
CA HIS A 151 6.15 -13.44 -13.12
C HIS A 151 6.65 -13.55 -11.67
N LEU A 152 7.33 -14.67 -11.34
CA LEU A 152 7.82 -14.99 -9.99
C LEU A 152 9.35 -15.12 -9.91
N LEU A 153 10.09 -14.39 -10.75
CA LEU A 153 11.54 -14.55 -10.94
C LEU A 153 12.40 -13.47 -10.26
N CYS A 154 11.79 -12.55 -9.51
CA CYS A 154 12.52 -11.49 -8.81
C CYS A 154 13.19 -12.00 -7.52
N HIS A 155 12.61 -13.05 -6.89
CA HIS A 155 13.13 -13.69 -5.68
C HIS A 155 13.44 -12.75 -4.50
N GLY A 156 12.84 -11.56 -4.43
CA GLY A 156 13.10 -10.60 -3.35
C GLY A 156 14.42 -9.83 -3.48
N LEU A 157 15.08 -9.89 -4.64
CA LEU A 157 16.36 -9.21 -4.89
C LEU A 157 16.27 -7.67 -4.91
N HIS A 158 15.10 -7.08 -4.68
CA HIS A 158 14.90 -5.63 -4.72
C HIS A 158 15.82 -4.88 -3.75
N GLU A 159 15.72 -5.19 -2.46
CA GLU A 159 16.54 -4.54 -1.41
C GLU A 159 18.03 -4.90 -1.54
N TRP A 160 18.36 -6.06 -2.13
CA TRP A 160 19.74 -6.45 -2.44
C TRP A 160 20.31 -5.58 -3.55
N ALA A 161 19.55 -5.33 -4.61
CA ALA A 161 19.94 -4.45 -5.71
C ALA A 161 20.02 -2.97 -5.29
N MET A 162 19.25 -2.54 -4.28
CA MET A 162 19.37 -1.20 -3.69
C MET A 162 20.68 -1.02 -2.94
N LEU A 163 21.22 -2.09 -2.36
CA LEU A 163 22.43 -2.09 -1.52
C LEU A 163 23.67 -2.64 -2.22
N TYR A 164 23.56 -2.98 -3.50
CA TYR A 164 24.65 -3.50 -4.30
C TYR A 164 25.77 -2.45 -4.43
N HIS A 165 26.99 -2.84 -4.09
CA HIS A 165 28.16 -1.98 -4.15
C HIS A 165 29.37 -2.83 -4.52
N PRO A 166 29.60 -3.06 -5.84
CA PRO A 166 30.63 -4.00 -6.28
C PRO A 166 32.02 -3.55 -5.87
N ALA A 167 32.94 -4.51 -5.73
CA ALA A 167 34.32 -4.23 -5.34
C ALA A 167 35.02 -3.22 -6.27
N SER A 168 34.66 -3.20 -7.56
CA SER A 168 35.15 -2.22 -8.52
C SER A 168 34.70 -0.79 -8.22
N ALA A 169 33.44 -0.58 -7.83
CA ALA A 169 32.92 0.72 -7.43
C ALA A 169 33.58 1.19 -6.12
N ALA A 170 33.72 0.28 -5.15
CA ALA A 170 34.43 0.55 -3.89
C ALA A 170 35.90 0.95 -4.14
N ALA A 171 36.62 0.21 -5.00
CA ALA A 171 38.00 0.51 -5.37
C ALA A 171 38.14 1.85 -6.12
N ALA A 172 37.12 2.25 -6.87
CA ALA A 172 37.04 3.55 -7.53
C ALA A 172 36.65 4.71 -6.59
N GLY A 173 36.49 4.45 -5.28
CA GLY A 173 36.12 5.48 -4.30
C GLY A 173 34.64 5.90 -4.37
N VAL A 174 33.78 5.15 -5.06
CA VAL A 174 32.34 5.42 -5.08
C VAL A 174 31.76 5.07 -3.70
N PRO A 175 31.04 5.98 -3.03
CA PRO A 175 30.43 5.69 -1.74
C PRO A 175 29.32 4.62 -1.89
N PRO A 176 29.09 3.80 -0.85
CA PRO A 176 28.01 2.84 -0.88
C PRO A 176 26.63 3.54 -0.96
N PRO A 177 25.63 2.90 -1.56
CA PRO A 177 24.28 3.44 -1.61
C PRO A 177 23.70 3.61 -0.20
N PRO A 178 22.80 4.61 0.01
CA PRO A 178 22.18 4.83 1.31
C PRO A 178 21.29 3.64 1.70
N ARG A 179 21.30 3.31 3.00
CA ARG A 179 20.42 2.29 3.56
C ARG A 179 19.05 2.88 3.86
N HIS A 180 18.02 2.34 3.21
CA HIS A 180 16.63 2.75 3.45
C HIS A 180 16.10 2.31 4.82
N GLN A 181 16.65 1.23 5.39
CA GLN A 181 16.41 0.81 6.77
C GLN A 181 17.68 1.01 7.62
N GLY A 182 18.12 2.25 7.74
CA GLY A 182 19.40 2.60 8.39
C GLY A 182 19.54 2.17 9.86
N GLY A 183 18.43 1.95 10.56
CA GLY A 183 18.43 1.43 11.93
C GLY A 183 18.65 -0.08 12.05
N LEU A 184 18.61 -0.82 10.95
CA LEU A 184 18.79 -2.27 10.96
C LEU A 184 20.20 -2.68 10.52
N PRO A 185 20.85 -3.61 11.23
CA PRO A 185 22.08 -4.23 10.76
C PRO A 185 21.81 -5.12 9.54
N LEU A 186 22.88 -5.48 8.82
CA LEU A 186 22.80 -6.49 7.77
C LEU A 186 23.03 -7.89 8.37
N ARG A 187 22.27 -8.88 7.90
CA ARG A 187 22.45 -10.30 8.28
C ARG A 187 23.53 -11.03 7.46
N VAL A 188 24.09 -10.35 6.46
CA VAL A 188 25.14 -10.83 5.56
C VAL A 188 26.20 -9.74 5.38
N SER A 189 27.42 -10.13 5.05
CA SER A 189 28.48 -9.21 4.66
C SER A 189 28.19 -8.55 3.31
N GLN A 190 28.85 -7.43 3.01
CA GLN A 190 28.72 -6.77 1.70
C GLN A 190 29.20 -7.69 0.56
N ALA A 191 30.22 -8.53 0.80
CA ALA A 191 30.72 -9.48 -0.19
C ALA A 191 29.67 -10.54 -0.54
N GLU A 192 28.97 -11.09 0.46
CA GLU A 192 27.87 -12.04 0.25
C GLU A 192 26.67 -11.38 -0.44
N LEU A 193 26.34 -10.13 -0.09
CA LEU A 193 25.30 -9.36 -0.75
C LEU A 193 25.59 -9.18 -2.24
N ASN A 194 26.82 -8.74 -2.57
CA ASN A 194 27.25 -8.55 -3.95
C ASN A 194 27.21 -9.88 -4.73
N ALA A 195 27.76 -10.95 -4.16
CA ALA A 195 27.74 -12.28 -4.78
C ALA A 195 26.32 -12.78 -5.06
N CYS A 196 25.37 -12.51 -4.16
CA CYS A 196 23.95 -12.83 -4.37
C CYS A 196 23.36 -12.08 -5.57
N VAL A 197 23.61 -10.76 -5.68
CA VAL A 197 23.14 -9.93 -6.80
C VAL A 197 23.78 -10.35 -8.13
N GLU A 198 25.08 -10.67 -8.12
CA GLU A 198 25.85 -11.05 -9.31
C GLU A 198 25.50 -12.46 -9.82
N SER A 199 25.15 -13.39 -8.92
CA SER A 199 24.83 -14.78 -9.26
C SER A 199 23.41 -15.01 -9.79
N LEU A 200 22.51 -14.05 -9.61
CA LEU A 200 21.10 -14.18 -9.95
C LEU A 200 20.66 -13.12 -10.97
N PRO A 201 19.78 -13.45 -11.92
CA PRO A 201 19.27 -12.47 -12.86
C PRO A 201 18.35 -11.47 -12.16
N LEU A 202 18.69 -10.18 -12.18
CA LEU A 202 17.74 -9.14 -11.81
C LEU A 202 16.65 -9.04 -12.89
N ARG A 203 15.38 -9.20 -12.47
CA ARG A 203 14.19 -9.26 -13.33
C ARG A 203 13.07 -8.36 -12.82
N CYS A 204 13.43 -7.19 -12.29
CA CYS A 204 12.46 -6.25 -11.77
C CYS A 204 11.66 -5.62 -12.91
N THR A 205 10.34 -5.73 -12.83
CA THR A 205 9.39 -5.11 -13.76
C THR A 205 8.69 -3.89 -13.16
N HIS A 206 8.87 -3.64 -11.86
CA HIS A 206 8.19 -2.62 -11.11
C HIS A 206 9.00 -1.32 -11.08
N PHE A 207 8.55 -0.29 -11.81
CA PHE A 207 9.32 0.96 -11.98
C PHE A 207 9.60 1.68 -10.65
N ASP A 208 8.62 1.72 -9.74
CA ASP A 208 8.78 2.42 -8.45
C ASP A 208 9.78 1.73 -7.51
N ALA A 209 10.04 0.43 -7.69
CA ALA A 209 11.11 -0.30 -7.02
C ALA A 209 12.44 -0.11 -7.77
N PHE A 210 12.45 -0.32 -9.08
CA PHE A 210 13.67 -0.23 -9.89
C PHE A 210 14.39 1.12 -9.77
N ARG A 211 13.66 2.23 -9.64
CA ARG A 211 14.29 3.56 -9.50
C ARG A 211 15.17 3.70 -8.24
N PHE A 212 15.02 2.82 -7.25
CA PHE A 212 15.84 2.77 -6.05
C PHE A 212 17.07 1.85 -6.18
N PHE A 213 17.20 1.06 -7.24
CA PHE A 213 18.40 0.25 -7.44
C PHE A 213 19.65 1.13 -7.40
N ALA A 214 20.70 0.60 -6.78
CA ALA A 214 22.03 1.18 -6.85
C ALA A 214 22.41 1.40 -8.32
N PRO A 215 23.12 2.50 -8.66
CA PRO A 215 23.50 2.80 -10.04
C PRO A 215 24.13 1.60 -10.77
N GLU A 216 24.97 0.85 -10.07
CA GLU A 216 25.70 -0.33 -10.55
C GLU A 216 24.80 -1.57 -10.73
N ALA A 217 23.66 -1.66 -10.04
CA ALA A 217 22.71 -2.77 -10.16
C ALA A 217 21.72 -2.57 -11.32
N ARG A 218 21.44 -1.32 -11.71
CA ARG A 218 20.52 -1.00 -12.82
C ARG A 218 20.86 -1.71 -14.14
N PRO A 219 22.13 -1.71 -14.63
CA PRO A 219 22.47 -2.39 -15.88
C PRO A 219 22.37 -3.93 -15.81
N LEU A 220 22.31 -4.51 -14.60
CA LEU A 220 22.16 -5.95 -14.41
C LEU A 220 20.70 -6.42 -14.58
N ASN A 221 19.74 -5.50 -14.55
CA ASN A 221 18.33 -5.82 -14.73
C ASN A 221 18.05 -6.22 -16.18
N ARG A 222 17.59 -7.45 -16.40
CA ARG A 222 17.34 -7.99 -17.75
C ARG A 222 16.03 -7.50 -18.35
N GLU A 223 15.16 -6.90 -17.55
CA GLU A 223 14.00 -6.19 -18.07
C GLU A 223 14.50 -4.86 -18.62
N GLY A 224 14.41 -4.67 -19.94
CA GLY A 224 14.90 -3.47 -20.64
C GLY A 224 14.33 -2.18 -20.04
N PRO A 225 14.88 -0.99 -20.35
CA PRO A 225 14.79 0.22 -19.51
C PRO A 225 13.38 0.48 -18.96
N LEU A 226 13.24 0.43 -17.63
CA LEU A 226 11.98 0.74 -16.95
C LEU A 226 11.78 2.26 -16.90
N SER A 227 10.56 2.69 -17.19
CA SER A 227 10.15 4.09 -17.08
C SER A 227 8.69 4.17 -16.69
N ARG A 228 8.25 5.34 -16.18
CA ARG A 228 6.84 5.57 -15.86
C ARG A 228 5.93 5.32 -17.07
N ALA A 229 6.35 5.77 -18.27
CA ALA A 229 5.59 5.60 -19.51
C ALA A 229 5.42 4.12 -19.91
N ARG A 230 6.37 3.26 -19.55
CA ARG A 230 6.33 1.82 -19.86
C ARG A 230 5.68 0.98 -18.77
N GLN A 231 5.29 1.58 -17.63
CA GLN A 231 4.80 0.83 -16.47
C GLN A 231 3.62 -0.07 -16.83
N ALA A 232 2.60 0.43 -17.55
CA ALA A 232 1.45 -0.39 -17.93
C ALA A 232 1.84 -1.60 -18.80
N ALA A 233 2.86 -1.47 -19.65
CA ALA A 233 3.33 -2.54 -20.52
C ALA A 233 4.18 -3.59 -19.79
N LEU A 234 4.89 -3.21 -18.72
CA LEU A 234 5.88 -4.06 -18.07
C LEU A 234 5.41 -4.62 -16.72
N GLU A 235 4.55 -3.91 -15.98
CA GLU A 235 4.15 -4.28 -14.62
C GLU A 235 3.61 -5.70 -14.54
N GLN A 236 4.12 -6.49 -13.60
CA GLN A 236 3.75 -7.89 -13.42
C GLN A 236 2.92 -8.07 -12.17
N PRO A 237 1.79 -8.79 -12.22
CA PRO A 237 0.89 -8.89 -11.08
C PRO A 237 1.49 -9.77 -9.96
N GLY A 238 2.45 -10.64 -10.28
CA GLY A 238 3.21 -11.41 -9.30
C GLY A 238 4.24 -10.59 -8.51
N CYS A 239 4.52 -9.34 -8.89
CA CYS A 239 5.45 -8.51 -8.13
C CYS A 239 4.88 -8.16 -6.74
N VAL A 240 5.69 -8.36 -5.70
CA VAL A 240 5.33 -8.00 -4.31
C VAL A 240 5.01 -6.50 -4.21
N HIS A 241 5.78 -5.65 -4.89
CA HIS A 241 5.54 -4.20 -4.92
C HIS A 241 4.28 -3.82 -5.70
N ALA A 242 3.92 -4.55 -6.75
CA ALA A 242 2.66 -4.32 -7.46
C ALA A 242 1.43 -4.69 -6.60
N THR A 243 1.60 -5.60 -5.62
CA THR A 243 0.57 -5.89 -4.60
C THR A 243 0.54 -4.80 -3.53
N MET A 244 1.70 -4.39 -3.03
CA MET A 244 1.83 -3.28 -2.07
C MET A 244 1.19 -1.98 -2.60
N ASP A 245 1.38 -1.71 -3.89
CA ASP A 245 0.85 -0.55 -4.58
C ASP A 245 -0.68 -0.51 -4.70
N LEU A 246 -1.39 -1.62 -4.50
CA LEU A 246 -2.86 -1.58 -4.45
C LEU A 246 -3.33 -0.60 -3.36
N PHE A 247 -2.62 -0.52 -2.24
CA PHE A 247 -2.89 0.44 -1.18
C PHE A 247 -2.60 1.88 -1.64
N LYS A 248 -1.46 2.11 -2.30
CA LYS A 248 -1.14 3.42 -2.91
C LYS A 248 -2.26 3.88 -3.86
N TRP A 249 -2.76 2.98 -4.70
CA TRP A 249 -3.81 3.29 -5.66
C TRP A 249 -5.13 3.60 -4.97
N ALA A 250 -5.53 2.81 -3.97
CA ALA A 250 -6.71 3.08 -3.15
C ALA A 250 -6.70 4.51 -2.58
N LEU A 251 -5.58 4.88 -1.94
CA LEU A 251 -5.43 6.19 -1.29
C LEU A 251 -5.47 7.35 -2.28
N ARG A 252 -4.87 7.18 -3.45
CA ARG A 252 -4.89 8.19 -4.52
C ARG A 252 -6.26 8.37 -5.15
N ALA A 253 -7.12 7.37 -5.03
CA ALA A 253 -8.48 7.43 -5.57
C ALA A 253 -9.50 8.01 -4.57
N LEU A 254 -9.21 8.02 -3.26
CA LEU A 254 -10.10 8.64 -2.28
C LEU A 254 -10.29 10.16 -2.54
N PRO A 255 -11.50 10.70 -2.29
CA PRO A 255 -12.71 10.02 -1.79
C PRO A 255 -13.61 9.43 -2.89
N PHE A 256 -13.10 9.21 -4.10
CA PHE A 256 -13.89 8.88 -5.30
C PHE A 256 -14.03 7.39 -5.58
N ILE A 257 -13.71 6.55 -4.60
CA ILE A 257 -13.97 5.11 -4.58
C ILE A 257 -14.51 4.73 -3.19
N ASP A 258 -15.10 3.55 -3.06
CA ASP A 258 -15.48 3.02 -1.76
C ASP A 258 -14.23 2.79 -0.88
N ALA A 259 -14.18 3.50 0.25
CA ALA A 259 -13.09 3.40 1.22
C ALA A 259 -13.01 2.02 1.88
N ALA A 260 -14.05 1.18 1.79
CA ALA A 260 -14.04 -0.19 2.31
C ALA A 260 -12.92 -1.07 1.73
N LEU A 261 -12.33 -0.72 0.58
CA LEU A 261 -11.15 -1.38 0.00
C LEU A 261 -9.82 -1.00 0.68
N VAL A 262 -9.76 0.11 1.40
CA VAL A 262 -8.51 0.62 2.00
C VAL A 262 -7.97 -0.35 3.06
N PRO A 263 -8.76 -0.90 4.01
CA PRO A 263 -8.25 -1.90 4.95
C PRO A 263 -7.73 -3.17 4.28
N GLU A 264 -8.38 -3.62 3.20
CA GLU A 264 -7.99 -4.83 2.46
C GLU A 264 -6.66 -4.64 1.74
N THR A 265 -6.52 -3.53 1.02
CA THR A 265 -5.27 -3.18 0.34
C THR A 265 -4.14 -2.90 1.33
N LEU A 266 -4.44 -2.29 2.49
CA LEU A 266 -3.48 -2.09 3.57
C LEU A 266 -2.98 -3.43 4.16
N ALA A 267 -3.88 -4.38 4.41
CA ALA A 267 -3.50 -5.71 4.90
C ALA A 267 -2.58 -6.44 3.91
N LEU A 268 -2.89 -6.38 2.61
CA LEU A 268 -2.03 -6.91 1.55
C LEU A 268 -0.69 -6.19 1.48
N ALA A 269 -0.66 -4.87 1.62
CA ALA A 269 0.57 -4.09 1.60
C ALA A 269 1.48 -4.42 2.79
N LEU A 270 0.92 -4.65 3.98
CA LEU A 270 1.67 -5.10 5.15
C LEU A 270 2.22 -6.52 4.96
N LYS A 271 1.43 -7.45 4.42
CA LYS A 271 1.90 -8.81 4.07
C LYS A 271 3.02 -8.77 3.03
N ALA A 272 2.86 -7.93 2.00
CA ALA A 272 3.88 -7.69 0.98
C ALA A 272 5.17 -7.15 1.61
N ARG A 273 5.07 -6.19 2.53
CA ARG A 273 6.22 -5.61 3.22
C ARG A 273 6.91 -6.61 4.14
N VAL A 274 6.17 -7.47 4.83
CA VAL A 274 6.74 -8.59 5.61
C VAL A 274 7.54 -9.50 4.70
N LEU A 275 7.00 -9.91 3.55
CA LEU A 275 7.73 -10.77 2.59
C LEU A 275 9.00 -10.09 2.07
N ASP A 276 8.90 -8.82 1.67
CA ASP A 276 10.01 -8.00 1.18
C ASP A 276 11.13 -7.86 2.22
N MET A 277 10.77 -7.52 3.47
CA MET A 277 11.74 -7.40 4.57
C MET A 277 12.35 -8.75 4.97
N ARG A 278 11.57 -9.84 5.04
CA ARG A 278 12.09 -11.18 5.35
C ARG A 278 13.10 -11.66 4.31
N ALA A 279 12.91 -11.29 3.05
CA ALA A 279 13.83 -11.63 1.96
C ALA A 279 15.05 -10.72 1.88
N SER A 280 14.99 -9.54 2.51
CA SER A 280 16.04 -8.52 2.46
C SER A 280 17.36 -8.99 3.11
N PRO A 281 18.47 -8.27 2.86
CA PRO A 281 19.75 -8.52 3.53
C PRO A 281 19.81 -7.88 4.94
N TYR A 282 18.72 -7.25 5.41
CA TYR A 282 18.64 -6.72 6.77
C TYR A 282 18.37 -7.84 7.79
N ASP A 283 18.91 -7.66 8.99
CA ASP A 283 18.61 -8.50 10.14
C ASP A 283 17.40 -7.94 10.90
N LEU A 284 16.28 -8.66 10.83
CA LEU A 284 15.05 -8.32 11.54
C LEU A 284 15.05 -8.81 12.99
N GLY A 285 16.00 -9.64 13.42
CA GLY A 285 16.02 -10.22 14.77
C GLY A 285 16.10 -9.16 15.88
N ALA A 286 16.85 -8.08 15.64
CA ALA A 286 16.93 -6.95 16.55
C ALA A 286 15.57 -6.22 16.69
N TRP A 287 14.81 -6.11 15.60
CA TRP A 287 13.47 -5.55 15.60
C TRP A 287 12.45 -6.51 16.20
N ASP A 288 12.52 -7.81 15.91
CA ASP A 288 11.64 -8.83 16.51
C ASP A 288 11.72 -8.82 18.03
N ALA A 289 12.93 -8.74 18.59
CA ALA A 289 13.13 -8.64 20.04
C ALA A 289 12.53 -7.34 20.61
N HIS A 290 12.66 -6.22 19.90
CA HIS A 290 12.04 -4.95 20.27
C HIS A 290 10.51 -5.00 20.17
N ALA A 291 9.96 -5.56 19.10
CA ALA A 291 8.53 -5.71 18.91
C ALA A 291 7.93 -6.67 19.95
N ALA A 292 8.63 -7.75 20.29
CA ALA A 292 8.21 -8.69 21.34
C ALA A 292 8.22 -8.02 22.73
N SER A 293 9.22 -7.19 23.04
CA SER A 293 9.26 -6.47 24.31
C SER A 293 8.21 -5.35 24.39
N ALA A 294 7.93 -4.66 23.29
CA ALA A 294 6.85 -3.67 23.20
C ALA A 294 5.45 -4.29 23.29
N ARG A 295 5.28 -5.56 22.89
CA ARG A 295 4.03 -6.33 23.05
C ARG A 295 3.84 -6.90 24.45
N ALA A 296 4.86 -6.88 25.31
CA ALA A 296 4.78 -7.39 26.68
C ALA A 296 3.98 -6.43 27.58
N PHE A 297 2.65 -6.56 27.55
CA PHE A 297 1.75 -6.07 28.61
C PHE A 297 1.44 -7.22 29.60
N PRO A 298 1.04 -6.93 30.85
CA PRO A 298 0.97 -7.94 31.91
C PRO A 298 0.02 -9.08 31.52
N PRO A 299 0.28 -10.30 32.02
CA PRO A 299 -0.39 -11.49 31.52
C PRO A 299 -1.90 -11.36 31.67
N ALA A 300 -2.62 -11.58 30.56
CA ALA A 300 -4.00 -12.02 30.64
C ALA A 300 -4.01 -13.37 31.38
N ALA A 301 -4.98 -13.53 32.28
CA ALA A 301 -5.13 -14.71 33.12
C ALA A 301 -4.95 -16.00 32.33
N ALA A 302 -4.13 -16.90 32.88
CA ALA A 302 -3.65 -18.11 32.25
C ALA A 302 -4.79 -18.96 31.65
N GLY A 303 -4.61 -19.37 30.39
CA GLY A 303 -5.45 -20.37 29.76
C GLY A 303 -4.91 -20.82 28.40
N GLY A 304 -4.41 -22.05 28.34
CA GLY A 304 -4.32 -22.84 27.10
C GLY A 304 -2.92 -22.98 26.49
N ALA A 305 -2.36 -24.18 26.61
CA ALA A 305 -1.02 -24.55 26.19
C ALA A 305 -0.76 -24.45 24.68
N MET A 306 0.47 -24.05 24.38
CA MET A 306 1.08 -24.07 23.06
C MET A 306 1.54 -25.51 22.75
N THR A 307 0.90 -26.17 21.79
CA THR A 307 1.48 -27.34 21.11
C THR A 307 0.96 -27.39 19.67
N SER A 308 1.86 -27.41 18.70
CA SER A 308 2.08 -28.64 17.91
C SER A 308 2.98 -28.36 16.72
N THR A 309 4.09 -29.06 16.72
CA THR A 309 4.92 -29.36 15.57
C THR A 309 4.13 -30.27 14.63
N THR A 310 3.98 -29.92 13.36
CA THR A 310 3.45 -30.87 12.35
C THR A 310 4.45 -31.00 11.22
N ARG A 311 5.10 -32.16 11.16
CA ARG A 311 6.01 -32.57 10.09
C ARG A 311 5.22 -33.45 9.12
N THR A 312 4.91 -32.94 7.94
CA THR A 312 4.40 -33.73 6.80
C THR A 312 5.52 -33.90 5.77
N ARG A 313 5.65 -35.13 5.24
CA ARG A 313 6.59 -35.47 4.15
C ARG A 313 6.08 -34.81 2.86
N GLY A 314 6.97 -34.07 2.18
CA GLY A 314 6.78 -33.65 0.79
C GLY A 314 6.05 -32.32 0.56
N GLY A 315 6.42 -31.28 1.28
CA GLY A 315 5.90 -29.92 1.08
C GLY A 315 5.76 -29.23 2.42
N ARG A 316 6.70 -28.35 2.75
CA ARG A 316 6.67 -27.60 4.01
C ARG A 316 5.46 -26.67 3.96
N THR A 317 4.40 -26.93 4.74
CA THR A 317 3.30 -25.98 4.90
C THR A 317 3.88 -24.70 5.48
N LEU A 318 3.83 -23.63 4.71
CA LEU A 318 4.36 -22.33 5.09
C LEU A 318 3.44 -21.69 6.13
N ALA A 319 4.00 -21.14 7.19
CA ALA A 319 3.24 -20.37 8.16
C ALA A 319 2.67 -19.11 7.48
N PRO A 320 1.47 -18.63 7.84
CA PRO A 320 0.93 -17.39 7.29
C PRO A 320 1.90 -16.21 7.48
N LEU A 321 2.02 -15.35 6.47
CA LEU A 321 2.76 -14.10 6.61
C LEU A 321 2.03 -13.20 7.61
N SER A 322 2.71 -12.90 8.73
CA SER A 322 2.25 -11.96 9.73
C SER A 322 3.40 -11.07 10.16
N VAL A 323 3.05 -9.92 10.73
CA VAL A 323 3.98 -9.00 11.40
C VAL A 323 4.63 -9.60 12.66
N GLU A 324 4.34 -10.87 12.99
CA GLU A 324 4.91 -11.60 14.14
C GLU A 324 5.95 -12.64 13.71
N HIS A 325 6.00 -12.98 12.42
CA HIS A 325 6.90 -13.98 11.88
C HIS A 325 7.94 -13.33 10.96
N LEU A 326 9.06 -12.85 11.52
CA LEU A 326 10.08 -12.15 10.74
C LEU A 326 11.37 -12.96 10.53
N ALA A 327 11.32 -14.28 10.74
CA ALA A 327 12.42 -15.17 10.41
C ALA A 327 12.86 -14.97 8.94
N PRO A 328 14.17 -14.80 8.68
CA PRO A 328 14.66 -14.41 7.37
C PRO A 328 14.43 -15.52 6.35
N ILE A 329 13.96 -15.14 5.16
CA ILE A 329 13.92 -15.99 3.98
C ILE A 329 15.27 -15.82 3.27
N ARG A 330 16.10 -16.86 3.33
CA ARG A 330 17.48 -16.85 2.86
C ARG A 330 17.59 -17.02 1.34
N ILE A 331 17.22 -15.98 0.59
CA ILE A 331 17.17 -15.99 -0.89
C ILE A 331 18.54 -16.18 -1.57
N GLU A 332 19.63 -16.08 -0.83
CA GLU A 332 20.97 -16.48 -1.26
C GLU A 332 21.04 -18.00 -1.56
N SER A 333 20.20 -18.80 -0.91
CA SER A 333 20.07 -20.25 -1.13
C SER A 333 18.94 -20.59 -2.10
N ARG A 334 19.03 -21.75 -2.78
CA ARG A 334 17.95 -22.26 -3.63
C ARG A 334 16.65 -22.48 -2.85
N ASP A 335 16.75 -23.11 -1.69
CA ASP A 335 15.59 -23.40 -0.84
C ASP A 335 14.89 -22.13 -0.37
N GLY A 336 15.63 -21.09 0.01
CA GLY A 336 15.05 -19.80 0.37
C GLY A 336 14.38 -19.09 -0.80
N ARG A 337 14.89 -19.24 -2.04
CA ARG A 337 14.22 -18.74 -3.25
C ARG A 337 12.93 -19.50 -3.56
N ASP A 338 12.92 -20.81 -3.34
CA ASP A 338 11.72 -21.64 -3.50
C ASP A 338 10.66 -21.27 -2.43
N GLU A 339 11.09 -21.03 -1.18
CA GLU A 339 10.24 -20.50 -0.11
C GLU A 339 9.66 -19.12 -0.46
N TYR A 340 10.50 -18.19 -0.89
CA TYR A 340 10.06 -16.86 -1.32
C TYR A 340 9.02 -16.94 -2.44
N ARG A 341 9.30 -17.77 -3.46
CA ARG A 341 8.42 -17.95 -4.62
C ARG A 341 7.04 -18.45 -4.21
N ALA A 342 6.98 -19.38 -3.26
CA ALA A 342 5.71 -19.90 -2.74
C ALA A 342 4.91 -18.80 -2.03
N TYR A 343 5.54 -17.98 -1.18
CA TYR A 343 4.88 -16.84 -0.55
C TYR A 343 4.46 -15.76 -1.54
N GLN A 344 5.29 -15.50 -2.56
CA GLN A 344 4.99 -14.54 -3.61
C GLN A 344 3.75 -14.97 -4.41
N LEU A 345 3.65 -16.26 -4.74
CA LEU A 345 2.47 -16.81 -5.41
C LEU A 345 1.22 -16.72 -4.53
N ALA A 346 1.32 -17.08 -3.25
CA ALA A 346 0.19 -16.98 -2.32
C ALA A 346 -0.31 -15.53 -2.17
N LEU A 347 0.63 -14.58 -2.05
CA LEU A 347 0.31 -13.15 -1.98
C LEU A 347 -0.35 -12.65 -3.28
N TYR A 348 0.16 -13.09 -4.44
CA TYR A 348 -0.47 -12.80 -5.72
C TYR A 348 -1.92 -13.29 -5.75
N GLU A 349 -2.16 -14.57 -5.43
CA GLU A 349 -3.50 -15.16 -5.44
C GLU A 349 -4.46 -14.42 -4.51
N GLU A 350 -4.01 -14.10 -3.28
CA GLU A 350 -4.80 -13.31 -2.32
C GLU A 350 -5.12 -11.91 -2.85
N SER A 351 -4.20 -11.31 -3.62
CA SER A 351 -4.38 -9.97 -4.18
C SER A 351 -5.35 -9.90 -5.36
N ARG A 352 -5.64 -11.02 -6.04
CA ARG A 352 -6.47 -11.05 -7.26
C ARG A 352 -7.87 -10.47 -7.06
N PRO A 353 -8.68 -10.94 -6.09
CA PRO A 353 -10.03 -10.39 -5.89
C PRO A 353 -9.98 -8.90 -5.51
N VAL A 354 -9.01 -8.48 -4.69
CA VAL A 354 -8.85 -7.08 -4.29
C VAL A 354 -8.46 -6.19 -5.49
N ARG A 355 -7.58 -6.68 -6.37
CA ARG A 355 -7.21 -6.00 -7.61
C ARG A 355 -8.41 -5.86 -8.55
N ALA A 356 -9.21 -6.91 -8.70
CA ALA A 356 -10.42 -6.86 -9.51
C ALA A 356 -11.45 -5.86 -8.95
N ALA A 357 -11.65 -5.84 -7.63
CA ALA A 357 -12.52 -4.86 -6.98
C ALA A 357 -12.00 -3.43 -7.16
N MET A 358 -10.67 -3.21 -7.06
CA MET A 358 -10.04 -1.91 -7.33
C MET A 358 -10.28 -1.44 -8.78
N ILE A 359 -10.12 -2.33 -9.76
CA ILE A 359 -10.41 -2.03 -11.16
C ILE A 359 -11.88 -1.61 -11.33
N ALA A 360 -12.81 -2.36 -10.76
CA ALA A 360 -14.23 -2.05 -10.82
C ALA A 360 -14.57 -0.69 -10.19
N GLN A 361 -13.95 -0.33 -9.06
CA GLN A 361 -14.13 0.99 -8.44
C GLN A 361 -13.65 2.14 -9.33
N TYR A 362 -12.50 1.98 -10.00
CA TYR A 362 -12.00 2.97 -10.95
C TYR A 362 -12.90 3.08 -12.19
N GLU A 363 -13.40 1.95 -12.70
CA GLU A 363 -14.35 1.93 -13.82
C GLU A 363 -15.66 2.62 -13.46
N ASN A 364 -16.18 2.37 -12.26
CA ASN A 364 -17.37 3.05 -11.74
C ASN A 364 -17.15 4.55 -11.63
N PHE A 365 -15.98 4.98 -11.15
CA PHE A 365 -15.61 6.40 -11.11
C PHE A 365 -15.63 7.04 -12.51
N PHE A 366 -14.98 6.44 -13.50
CA PHE A 366 -14.94 7.00 -14.85
C PHE A 366 -16.31 6.96 -15.54
N ALA A 367 -17.10 5.89 -15.34
CA ALA A 367 -18.46 5.82 -15.84
C ALA A 367 -19.35 6.94 -15.25
N ALA A 368 -19.19 7.24 -13.95
CA ALA A 368 -19.88 8.35 -13.30
C ALA A 368 -19.40 9.71 -13.84
N ALA A 369 -18.08 9.90 -14.01
CA ALA A 369 -17.52 11.16 -14.51
C ALA A 369 -17.93 11.46 -15.97
N ASP A 370 -17.85 10.49 -16.87
CA ASP A 370 -18.10 10.69 -18.31
C ASP A 370 -19.60 10.89 -18.62
N SER A 371 -20.48 10.32 -17.79
CA SER A 371 -21.94 10.52 -17.90
C SER A 371 -22.37 11.96 -17.64
N THR A 372 -21.53 12.77 -16.98
CA THR A 372 -21.79 14.19 -16.68
C THR A 372 -21.24 15.16 -17.73
N ALA A 373 -20.26 14.73 -18.54
CA ALA A 373 -19.65 15.55 -19.60
C ALA A 373 -20.50 15.64 -20.88
N SER A 374 -21.57 14.84 -20.97
CA SER A 374 -22.47 14.75 -22.14
C SER A 374 -23.79 15.52 -21.96
N LEU A 375 -23.88 16.36 -20.92
CA LEU A 375 -24.99 17.28 -20.63
C LEU A 375 -24.44 18.71 -20.55
#